data_AF-A0A2S4YII7-F1
#
_entry.id   AF-A0A2S4YII7-F1
#
_cell.length_a   1.000
_cell.length_b   1.000
_cell.length_c   1.000
_cell.angle_alpha   90.00
_cell.angle_beta   90.00
_cell.angle_gamma   90.00
#
_symmetry.space_group_name_H-M   'P 1'
#
loop_
_entity.id
_entity.type
_entity.pdbx_description
1 polymer ?
#
loop_
_entity_poly.entity_id
_entity_poly.type
_entity_poly.pdbx_seq_one_letter_code
_entity_poly.pdbx_strand_id
1 'polypeptide(L)'
;MELAGHPLIRELCSLELSTVDYVVAGSGPLLAHGLRRVVHDLDIVARGDAWKTVLQLGNPETPPSGCGRLVSLFDGDIEVFDRWLPGSPGPDEMIEAAEWVQGIPFSPLREVLSWKERLGREKDQEDIKLIRDYLAHPGG
;
A
#
# COMPACT_ATOMS: atom_id res chain seq x y z
N MET A 1 4.41 7.34 17.49
CA MET A 1 5.29 6.32 16.90
C MET A 1 5.79 6.91 15.61
N GLU A 2 7.10 7.03 15.42
CA GLU A 2 7.63 7.49 14.13
C GLU A 2 7.48 6.35 13.11
N LEU A 3 6.86 6.65 11.97
CA LEU A 3 6.63 5.70 10.88
C LEU A 3 7.95 5.05 10.42
N ALA A 4 9.03 5.84 10.37
CA ALA A 4 10.40 5.38 10.08
C ALA A 4 10.97 4.35 11.08
N GLY A 5 10.35 4.20 12.25
CA GLY A 5 10.72 3.18 13.23
C GLY A 5 10.16 1.79 12.92
N HIS A 6 9.14 1.68 12.07
CA HIS A 6 8.46 0.42 11.79
C HIS A 6 9.33 -0.49 10.90
N PRO A 7 9.49 -1.79 11.21
CA PRO A 7 10.32 -2.71 10.42
C PRO A 7 10.01 -2.71 8.92
N LEU A 8 8.75 -2.87 8.54
CA LEU A 8 8.33 -2.86 7.13
C LEU A 8 8.65 -1.55 6.40
N ILE A 9 8.60 -0.41 7.10
CA ILE A 9 8.93 0.89 6.51
C ILE A 9 10.44 0.99 6.27
N ARG A 10 11.26 0.43 7.17
CA ARG A 10 12.72 0.37 6.98
C ARG A 10 13.10 -0.51 5.79
N GLU A 11 12.42 -1.64 5.64
CA GLU A 11 12.60 -2.52 4.48
C GLU A 11 12.21 -1.80 3.19
N LEU A 12 11.06 -1.14 3.16
CA LEU A 12 10.64 -0.33 2.02
C LEU A 12 11.68 0.75 1.68
N CYS A 13 12.15 1.50 2.67
CA CYS A 13 13.18 2.51 2.45
C CYS A 13 14.51 1.91 1.95
N SER A 14 14.85 0.68 2.36
CA SER A 14 16.07 0.01 1.91
C SER A 14 16.05 -0.41 0.43
N LEU A 15 14.87 -0.46 -0.19
CA LEU A 15 14.71 -0.74 -1.63
C LEU A 15 15.07 0.46 -2.51
N GLU A 16 15.20 1.66 -1.94
CA GLU A 16 15.54 2.91 -2.64
C GLU A 16 14.65 3.16 -3.87
N LEU A 17 13.36 2.79 -3.79
CA LEU A 17 12.41 2.96 -4.88
C LEU A 17 12.16 4.45 -5.17
N SER A 18 12.01 4.78 -6.45
CA SER A 18 11.60 6.10 -6.91
C SER A 18 10.21 6.46 -6.36
N THR A 19 10.13 7.41 -5.43
CA THR A 19 8.88 7.81 -4.74
C THR A 19 7.83 8.44 -5.64
N VAL A 20 8.16 8.73 -6.90
CA VAL A 20 7.19 9.22 -7.91
C VAL A 20 6.60 8.09 -8.77
N ASP A 21 7.05 6.87 -8.54
CA ASP A 21 6.72 5.67 -9.32
C ASP A 21 6.11 4.55 -8.47
N TYR A 22 5.81 4.79 -7.20
CA TYR A 22 5.05 3.86 -6.38
C TYR A 22 4.08 4.55 -5.44
N VAL A 23 3.14 3.77 -4.90
CA VAL A 23 2.25 4.17 -3.81
C VAL A 23 1.99 2.97 -2.91
N VAL A 24 2.05 3.17 -1.59
CA VAL A 24 1.71 2.16 -0.59
C VAL A 24 0.20 2.08 -0.46
N ALA A 25 -0.36 0.89 -0.58
CA ALA A 25 -1.80 0.63 -0.57
C ALA A 25 -2.16 -0.36 0.55
N GLY A 26 -3.38 -0.93 0.47
CA GLY A 26 -3.85 -1.93 1.43
C GLY A 26 -3.86 -1.42 2.87
N SER A 27 -3.13 -2.09 3.76
CA SER A 27 -3.12 -1.75 5.20
C SER A 27 -2.08 -0.69 5.59
N GLY A 28 -1.11 -0.41 4.71
CA GLY A 28 -0.04 0.58 4.96
C GLY A 28 -0.52 2.00 5.28
N PRO A 29 -1.56 2.54 4.59
CA PRO A 29 -2.13 3.84 4.93
C PRO A 29 -2.67 3.91 6.38
N LEU A 30 -3.23 2.82 6.92
CA LEU A 30 -3.68 2.82 8.32
C LEU A 30 -2.50 2.93 9.30
N LEU A 31 -1.35 2.34 8.96
CA LEU A 31 -0.11 2.52 9.71
C LEU A 31 0.37 3.98 9.64
N ALA A 32 0.36 4.58 8.45
CA ALA A 32 0.80 5.96 8.23
C ALA A 32 0.00 6.98 9.07
N HIS A 33 -1.31 6.76 9.23
CA HIS A 33 -2.19 7.60 10.05
C HIS A 33 -2.24 7.19 11.53
N GLY A 34 -1.47 6.19 11.95
CA GLY A 34 -1.47 5.70 13.33
C GLY A 34 -2.77 4.99 13.76
N LEU A 35 -3.63 4.64 12.81
CA LEU A 35 -4.88 3.90 13.04
C LEU A 35 -4.59 2.43 13.39
N ARG A 36 -3.53 1.86 12.80
CA ARG A 36 -3.10 0.48 13.05
C ARG A 36 -1.61 0.44 13.39
N ARG A 37 -1.26 -0.22 14.49
CA ARG A 37 0.15 -0.35 14.94
C ARG A 37 0.85 -1.61 14.44
N VAL A 38 0.07 -2.64 14.13
CA VAL A 38 0.57 -3.94 13.69
C VAL A 38 -0.05 -4.24 12.33
N VAL A 39 0.79 -4.18 11.31
CA VAL A 39 0.53 -4.65 9.95
C VAL A 39 1.53 -5.78 9.66
N HIS A 40 1.11 -6.79 8.92
CA HIS A 40 1.93 -7.96 8.64
C HIS A 40 2.78 -7.78 7.39
N ASP A 41 2.28 -6.99 6.46
CA ASP A 41 2.79 -6.80 5.12
C ASP A 41 2.52 -5.36 4.66
N LEU A 42 3.33 -4.89 3.70
CA LEU A 42 3.05 -3.68 2.93
C LEU A 42 2.72 -4.04 1.49
N ASP A 43 1.51 -3.68 1.09
CA ASP A 43 1.11 -3.72 -0.30
C ASP A 43 1.57 -2.44 -1.01
N ILE A 44 2.20 -2.57 -2.18
CA ILE A 44 2.72 -1.44 -2.96
C ILE A 44 2.28 -1.57 -4.40
N VAL A 45 1.74 -0.50 -4.99
CA VAL A 45 1.53 -0.42 -6.44
C VAL A 45 2.67 0.38 -7.04
N ALA A 46 3.38 -0.20 -8.01
CA ALA A 46 4.52 0.44 -8.65
C ALA A 46 4.42 0.44 -10.17
N ARG A 47 5.01 1.45 -10.79
CA ARG A 47 5.21 1.59 -12.23
C ARG A 47 6.63 2.06 -12.51
N GLY A 48 6.94 2.39 -13.76
CA GLY A 48 8.14 3.17 -14.10
C GLY A 48 9.43 2.56 -13.57
N ASP A 49 10.28 3.38 -12.96
CA ASP A 49 11.59 2.96 -12.47
C ASP A 49 11.49 2.15 -11.18
N ALA A 50 10.53 2.43 -10.30
CA ALA A 50 10.28 1.62 -9.10
C ALA A 50 9.98 0.16 -9.46
N TRP A 51 9.11 -0.07 -10.45
CA TRP A 51 8.80 -1.43 -10.90
C TRP A 51 10.00 -2.13 -11.54
N LYS A 52 10.82 -1.42 -12.33
CA LYS A 52 12.05 -1.97 -12.89
C LYS A 52 13.03 -2.40 -11.81
N THR A 53 13.20 -1.61 -10.75
CA THR A 53 14.05 -1.96 -9.61
C THR A 53 13.54 -3.24 -8.94
N VAL A 54 12.23 -3.33 -8.69
CA VAL A 54 11.62 -4.52 -8.08
C VAL A 54 11.85 -5.78 -8.91
N LEU A 55 11.76 -5.70 -10.25
CA LEU A 55 12.05 -6.83 -11.14
C LEU A 55 13.53 -7.28 -11.13
N GLN A 56 14.45 -6.47 -10.63
CA GLN A 56 15.84 -6.87 -10.41
C GLN A 56 16.04 -7.60 -9.07
N LEU A 57 15.10 -7.44 -8.14
CA LEU A 57 15.17 -7.97 -6.78
C LEU A 57 14.39 -9.27 -6.60
N GLY A 58 13.39 -9.53 -7.46
CA GLY A 58 12.56 -10.73 -7.38
C GLY A 58 11.92 -11.11 -8.71
N ASN A 59 11.34 -12.31 -8.75
CA ASN A 59 10.67 -12.82 -9.94
C ASN A 59 9.17 -12.47 -9.89
N PRO A 60 8.59 -11.93 -10.96
CA PRO A 60 7.17 -11.62 -11.00
C PRO A 60 6.32 -12.88 -11.13
N GLU A 61 5.26 -12.95 -10.35
CA GLU A 61 4.26 -14.01 -10.32
C GLU A 61 2.86 -13.46 -10.58
N THR A 62 1.90 -14.36 -10.80
CA THR A 62 0.49 -13.98 -10.94
C THR A 62 -0.13 -13.83 -9.55
N PRO A 63 -0.68 -12.66 -9.18
CA PRO A 63 -1.29 -12.48 -7.86
C PRO A 63 -2.58 -13.29 -7.71
N PRO A 64 -3.03 -13.57 -6.48
CA PRO A 64 -4.30 -14.24 -6.21
C PRO A 64 -5.53 -13.53 -6.81
N SER A 65 -5.44 -12.21 -7.04
CA SER A 65 -6.47 -11.41 -7.70
C SER A 65 -6.62 -11.71 -9.19
N GLY A 66 -5.63 -12.37 -9.81
CA GLY A 66 -5.53 -12.58 -11.25
C GLY A 66 -5.27 -11.30 -12.04
N CYS A 67 -4.97 -10.17 -11.38
CA CYS A 67 -4.77 -8.87 -12.02
C CYS A 67 -3.31 -8.43 -11.94
N GLY A 68 -2.69 -8.21 -13.10
CA GLY A 68 -1.31 -7.72 -13.13
C GLY A 68 -0.29 -8.79 -12.73
N ARG A 69 0.81 -8.35 -12.13
CA ARG A 69 1.92 -9.14 -11.62
C ARG A 69 2.26 -8.69 -10.22
N LEU A 70 2.75 -9.63 -9.42
CA LEU A 70 3.21 -9.44 -8.05
C LEU A 70 4.66 -9.88 -7.93
N VAL A 71 5.48 -9.12 -7.22
CA VAL A 71 6.78 -9.57 -6.70
C VAL A 71 6.72 -9.49 -5.18
N SER A 72 6.98 -10.62 -4.53
CA SER A 72 7.09 -10.72 -3.08
C SER A 72 8.56 -10.58 -2.67
N LEU A 73 8.85 -9.67 -1.74
CA LEU A 73 10.18 -9.39 -1.22
C LEU A 73 10.18 -9.62 0.30
N PHE A 74 11.38 -9.84 0.87
CA PHE A 74 11.55 -10.02 2.32
C PHE A 74 10.60 -11.08 2.91
N ASP A 75 10.52 -12.25 2.27
CA ASP A 75 9.66 -13.37 2.72
C ASP A 75 8.17 -13.04 2.85
N GLY A 76 7.67 -12.03 2.11
CA GLY A 76 6.25 -11.64 2.10
C GLY A 76 5.95 -10.36 2.87
N ASP A 77 6.94 -9.77 3.52
CA ASP A 77 6.78 -8.51 4.26
C ASP A 77 6.48 -7.33 3.33
N ILE A 78 6.93 -7.39 2.07
CA ILE A 78 6.61 -6.40 1.04
C ILE A 78 6.09 -7.10 -0.23
N GLU A 79 4.85 -6.77 -0.60
CA GLU A 79 4.21 -7.22 -1.83
C GLU A 79 4.09 -6.06 -2.81
N VAL A 80 4.79 -6.14 -3.95
CA VAL A 80 4.76 -5.08 -4.96
C VAL A 80 4.03 -5.53 -6.21
N PHE A 81 3.04 -4.77 -6.63
CA PHE A 81 2.16 -5.05 -7.75
C PHE A 81 2.37 -4.04 -8.89
N ASP A 82 2.36 -4.50 -10.16
CA ASP A 82 2.36 -3.59 -11.33
C ASP A 82 1.00 -2.91 -11.56
N ARG A 83 -0.05 -3.49 -10.95
CA ARG A 83 -1.44 -3.06 -10.97
C ARG A 83 -2.12 -3.58 -9.73
N TRP A 84 -3.10 -2.83 -9.25
CA TRP A 84 -3.79 -3.18 -8.01
C TRP A 84 -4.78 -4.34 -8.19
N LEU A 85 -6.08 -4.05 -8.17
CA LEU A 85 -7.13 -5.06 -8.19
C LEU A 85 -8.03 -4.88 -9.42
N PRO A 86 -8.74 -5.92 -9.87
CA PRO A 86 -9.67 -5.79 -10.98
C PRO A 86 -10.63 -4.61 -10.81
N GLY A 87 -10.72 -3.73 -11.80
CA GLY A 87 -11.57 -2.54 -11.75
C GLY A 87 -11.05 -1.44 -10.81
N SER A 88 -9.74 -1.41 -10.53
CA SER A 88 -9.08 -0.27 -9.90
C SER A 88 -8.66 0.77 -10.94
N PRO A 89 -8.42 2.02 -10.51
CA PRO A 89 -7.60 2.95 -11.28
C PRO A 89 -6.27 2.31 -11.70
N GLY A 90 -5.69 2.83 -12.77
CA GLY A 90 -4.32 2.47 -13.17
C GLY A 90 -3.29 2.94 -12.14
N PRO A 91 -2.05 2.41 -12.18
CA PRO A 91 -1.00 2.80 -11.26
C PRO A 91 -0.69 4.30 -11.32
N ASP A 92 -0.77 4.92 -12.51
CA ASP A 92 -0.59 6.37 -12.68
C ASP A 92 -1.56 7.18 -11.81
N GLU A 93 -2.85 6.88 -11.92
CA GLU A 93 -3.91 7.57 -11.15
C GLU A 93 -3.77 7.35 -9.65
N MET A 94 -3.39 6.13 -9.22
CA MET A 94 -3.19 5.84 -7.80
C MET A 94 -2.00 6.62 -7.22
N ILE A 95 -0.92 6.76 -7.98
CA ILE A 95 0.29 7.49 -7.57
C ILE A 95 0.05 9.00 -7.57
N GLU A 96 -0.65 9.52 -8.58
CA GLU A 96 -1.02 10.94 -8.65
C GLU A 96 -1.96 11.36 -7.51
N ALA A 97 -2.86 10.45 -7.10
CA ALA A 97 -3.78 10.68 -5.99
C ALA A 97 -3.15 10.47 -4.60
N ALA A 98 -1.88 10.04 -4.53
CA ALA A 98 -1.25 9.64 -3.28
C ALA A 98 -1.18 10.78 -2.25
N GLU A 99 -1.41 10.42 -1.00
CA GLU A 99 -1.15 11.24 0.16
C GLU A 99 0.28 11.03 0.64
N TRP A 100 1.04 12.11 0.82
CA TRP A 100 2.43 12.04 1.23
C TRP A 100 2.56 12.12 2.76
N VAL A 101 3.04 11.03 3.37
CA VAL A 101 3.30 10.97 4.82
C VAL A 101 4.78 10.69 5.06
N GLN A 102 5.47 11.63 5.70
CA GLN A 102 6.92 11.55 5.97
C GLN A 102 7.78 11.21 4.74
N GLY A 103 7.39 11.73 3.57
CA GLY A 103 8.12 11.52 2.31
C GLY A 103 7.81 10.21 1.58
N ILE A 104 6.86 9.42 2.08
CA ILE A 104 6.40 8.17 1.46
C ILE A 104 4.98 8.39 0.88
N PRO A 105 4.72 8.00 -0.38
CA PRO A 105 3.39 8.09 -0.99
C PRO A 105 2.48 6.94 -0.52
N PHE A 106 1.33 7.28 0.06
CA PHE A 106 0.29 6.34 0.51
C PHE A 106 -1.03 6.57 -0.25
N SER A 107 -1.78 5.49 -0.48
CA SER A 107 -3.13 5.59 -1.00
C SER A 107 -4.01 6.33 0.00
N PRO A 108 -4.81 7.33 -0.42
CA PRO A 108 -5.69 8.05 0.49
C PRO A 108 -6.64 7.10 1.23
N LEU A 109 -6.87 7.34 2.53
CA LEU A 109 -7.73 6.48 3.36
C LEU A 109 -9.14 6.28 2.77
N ARG A 110 -9.68 7.29 2.07
CA ARG A 110 -10.99 7.19 1.37
C ARG A 110 -10.99 6.10 0.28
N GLU A 111 -9.89 5.97 -0.46
CA GLU A 111 -9.76 4.94 -1.51
C GLU A 111 -9.61 3.58 -0.84
N VAL A 112 -8.77 3.48 0.19
CA VAL A 112 -8.57 2.25 0.98
C VAL A 112 -9.89 1.75 1.56
N LEU A 113 -10.72 2.65 2.11
CA LEU A 113 -12.04 2.32 2.61
C LEU A 113 -12.93 1.72 1.51
N SER A 114 -13.03 2.40 0.36
CA SER A 114 -13.83 1.93 -0.77
C SER A 114 -13.41 0.53 -1.24
N TRP A 115 -12.10 0.29 -1.29
CA TRP A 115 -11.52 -1.01 -1.65
C TRP A 115 -11.88 -2.12 -0.66
N LYS A 116 -11.69 -1.86 0.63
CA LYS A 116 -11.99 -2.83 1.69
C LYS A 116 -13.48 -3.15 1.76
N GLU A 117 -14.35 -2.15 1.62
CA GLU A 117 -15.81 -2.34 1.53
C GLU A 117 -16.21 -3.22 0.34
N ARG A 118 -15.62 -2.97 -0.83
CA ARG A 118 -15.92 -3.70 -2.06
C ARG A 118 -15.48 -5.17 -2.01
N LEU A 119 -14.35 -5.44 -1.33
CA LEU A 119 -13.84 -6.80 -1.16
C LEU A 119 -14.59 -7.58 -0.07
N GLY A 120 -15.17 -6.89 0.91
CA GLY A 120 -16.06 -7.49 1.92
C GLY A 120 -15.42 -8.57 2.79
N ARG A 121 -14.09 -8.58 2.94
CA ARG A 121 -13.36 -9.61 3.69
C ARG A 121 -13.55 -9.42 5.20
N GLU A 122 -13.66 -10.52 5.94
CA GLU A 122 -13.81 -10.48 7.40
C GLU A 122 -12.63 -9.77 8.09
N LYS A 123 -11.40 -10.02 7.60
CA LYS A 123 -10.19 -9.38 8.15
C LYS A 123 -10.15 -7.86 8.00
N ASP A 124 -10.92 -7.31 7.06
CA ASP A 124 -10.94 -5.87 6.75
C ASP A 124 -11.99 -5.10 7.58
N GLN A 125 -12.87 -5.79 8.33
CA GLN A 125 -13.97 -5.14 9.05
C GLN A 125 -13.48 -4.15 10.12
N GLU A 126 -12.40 -4.50 10.83
CA GLU A 126 -11.80 -3.61 11.82
C GLU A 126 -11.18 -2.37 11.16
N ASP A 127 -10.44 -2.56 10.07
CA ASP A 127 -9.81 -1.47 9.30
C ASP A 127 -10.87 -0.51 8.75
N ILE A 128 -11.96 -1.04 8.18
CA ILE A 128 -13.10 -0.25 7.68
C ILE A 128 -13.67 0.63 8.80
N LYS A 129 -13.86 0.08 10.00
CA LYS A 129 -14.39 0.84 11.14
C LYS A 129 -13.44 1.97 11.54
N LEU A 130 -12.15 1.66 11.70
CA LEU A 130 -11.14 2.66 12.08
C LEU A 130 -11.07 3.81 11.07
N ILE A 131 -11.10 3.49 9.78
CA ILE A 131 -11.06 4.51 8.72
C ILE A 131 -12.33 5.37 8.75
N ARG A 132 -13.53 4.78 8.89
CA ARG A 132 -14.77 5.54 8.99
C ARG A 132 -14.76 6.49 10.18
N ASP A 133 -14.36 6.00 11.35
CA ASP A 133 -14.34 6.79 12.58
C ASP A 133 -13.39 7.99 12.44
N TYR A 134 -12.22 7.77 11.84
CA TYR A 134 -11.23 8.82 11.54
C TYR A 134 -11.76 9.84 10.53
N LEU A 135 -12.36 9.39 9.42
CA LEU A 135 -12.90 10.28 8.39
C LEU A 135 -14.14 11.06 8.86
N ALA A 136 -14.91 10.54 9.81
CA ALA A 136 -16.05 11.23 10.42
C ALA A 136 -15.64 12.33 11.41
N HIS A 137 -14.44 12.24 12.00
CA HIS A 137 -13.91 13.21 12.96
C HIS A 137 -12.49 13.66 12.57
N PRO A 138 -12.34 14.48 11.51
CA PRO A 138 -11.03 14.87 10.98
C PRO A 138 -10.25 15.89 11.85
N GLY A 139 -10.30 15.78 13.19
CA GLY A 139 -9.78 16.79 14.11
C GLY A 139 -9.21 16.24 15.42
N GLY A 140 -8.25 15.32 15.33
CA GLY A 140 -7.33 14.98 16.42
C GLY A 140 -5.98 15.65 16.22
#